data_AF-A0A6L3SWT5-F1
#
_entry.id   AF-A0A6L3SWT5-F1
#
_cell.length_a   1.000
_cell.length_b   1.000
_cell.length_c   1.000
_cell.angle_alpha   90.00
_cell.angle_beta   90.00
_cell.angle_gamma   90.00
#
_symmetry.space_group_name_H-M   'P 1'
#
loop_
_entity.id
_entity.type
_entity.pdbx_description
1 polymer ?
#
loop_
_entity_poly.entity_id
_entity_poly.type
_entity_poly.pdbx_seq_one_letter_code
_entity_poly.pdbx_strand_id
1 'polypeptide(L)' 'MKVVDDVLGVARSNLVEQMRGGSRSRGPYRRGDDEAVLIAIRAITDVRPTYGYRRVTAILNRTRRATSEPALNHMA' A
#
# COMPACT_ATOMS: atom_id res chain seq x y z
N MET A 1 -30.62 -11.88 -20.04
CA MET A 1 -30.50 -11.34 -18.67
C MET A 1 -31.22 -10.01 -18.45
N LYS A 2 -31.62 -9.24 -19.48
CA LYS A 2 -32.27 -7.91 -19.39
C LYS A 2 -33.24 -7.71 -18.21
N VAL A 3 -34.18 -8.65 -18.03
CA VAL A 3 -35.18 -8.59 -16.95
C VAL A 3 -34.53 -8.57 -15.56
N VAL A 4 -33.40 -9.27 -15.38
CA VAL A 4 -32.68 -9.33 -14.11
C VAL A 4 -31.94 -8.02 -13.83
N ASP A 5 -31.27 -7.41 -14.82
CA ASP A 5 -30.67 -6.08 -14.67
C ASP A 5 -31.73 -5.00 -14.40
N ASP A 6 -32.87 -5.04 -15.10
CA ASP A 6 -33.95 -4.07 -14.93
C ASP A 6 -34.63 -4.21 -13.55
N VAL A 7 -34.85 -5.44 -13.05
CA VAL A 7 -35.44 -5.69 -11.72
C VAL A 7 -34.47 -5.33 -10.59
N LEU A 8 -33.17 -5.58 -10.76
CA LEU A 8 -32.16 -5.27 -9.75
C LEU A 8 -31.66 -3.82 -9.82
N GLY A 9 -32.00 -3.08 -10.87
CA GLY A 9 -31.54 -1.69 -11.08
C GLY A 9 -30.03 -1.58 -11.29
N VAL A 10 -29.38 -2.63 -11.81
CA VAL A 10 -27.91 -2.68 -12.00
C VAL A 10 -27.57 -2.73 -13.48
N ALA A 11 -26.41 -2.19 -13.84
CA ALA A 11 -25.92 -2.30 -15.21
C ALA A 11 -25.65 -3.76 -15.59
N ARG A 12 -25.95 -4.14 -16.84
CA ARG A 12 -25.68 -5.48 -17.38
C ARG A 12 -24.21 -5.90 -17.27
N SER A 13 -23.28 -4.97 -17.41
CA SER A 13 -21.84 -5.22 -17.25
C SER A 13 -21.49 -5.69 -15.85
N ASN A 14 -22.12 -5.11 -14.82
CA ASN A 14 -21.90 -5.47 -13.42
C ASN A 14 -22.34 -6.92 -13.14
N LEU A 15 -23.49 -7.33 -13.69
CA LEU A 15 -23.97 -8.70 -13.56
C LEU A 15 -23.04 -9.71 -14.25
N VAL A 16 -22.53 -9.37 -15.44
CA VAL A 16 -21.55 -10.19 -16.17
C VAL A 16 -20.23 -10.31 -15.41
N GLU A 17 -19.73 -9.23 -14.81
CA GLU A 17 -18.52 -9.26 -13.98
C GLU A 17 -18.70 -10.12 -12.72
N GLN A 18 -19.85 -9.99 -12.06
CA GLN A 18 -20.16 -10.79 -10.87
C GLN A 18 -20.27 -12.29 -11.19
N MET A 19 -20.94 -12.66 -12.30
CA MET A 19 -21.02 -14.05 -12.76
C MET A 19 -19.66 -14.65 -13.15
N ARG A 20 -18.73 -13.82 -13.63
CA ARG A 20 -17.35 -14.23 -13.96
C ARG A 20 -16.44 -14.36 -12.73
N GLY A 21 -16.98 -14.18 -11.52
CA GLY A 21 -16.26 -14.34 -10.26
C GLY A 21 -15.80 -13.04 -9.61
N GLY A 22 -16.18 -11.88 -10.14
CA GLY A 22 -15.84 -10.56 -9.61
C GLY A 22 -14.33 -10.27 -9.58
N SER A 23 -13.96 -9.01 -9.37
CA SER A 23 -12.56 -8.70 -9.04
C SER A 23 -12.27 -9.21 -7.63
N ARG A 24 -11.24 -10.05 -7.46
CA ARG A 24 -10.77 -10.45 -6.14
C ARG A 24 -10.40 -9.20 -5.34
N SER A 25 -11.01 -9.03 -4.17
CA SER A 25 -10.64 -7.94 -3.25
C SER A 25 -9.14 -8.03 -2.96
N ARG A 26 -8.45 -6.88 -2.95
CA ARG A 26 -7.04 -6.84 -2.54
C ARG A 26 -6.97 -7.37 -1.12
N GLY A 27 -6.23 -8.46 -0.92
CA GLY A 27 -6.00 -9.01 0.41
C GLY A 27 -5.31 -8.00 1.33
N PRO A 28 -5.27 -8.27 2.65
CA PRO A 28 -4.59 -7.41 3.61
C PRO A 28 -3.14 -7.13 3.18
N TYR A 29 -2.70 -5.88 3.33
CA TYR A 29 -1.32 -5.52 3.08
C TYR A 29 -0.40 -6.24 4.09
N ARG A 30 0.59 -6.97 3.57
CA ARG A 30 1.59 -7.69 4.36
C ARG A 30 2.93 -7.56 3.65
N ARG A 31 3.90 -6.85 4.25
CA ARG A 31 5.32 -7.00 3.93
C ARG A 31 6.06 -7.50 5.16
N GLY A 32 6.89 -8.52 4.98
CA GLY A 32 7.65 -9.13 6.08
C GLY A 32 8.60 -8.13 6.77
N ASP A 33 9.08 -7.14 6.03
CA ASP A 33 10.09 -6.20 6.52
C ASP A 33 9.50 -4.94 7.18
N ASP A 34 8.17 -4.80 7.23
CA ASP A 34 7.53 -3.57 7.72
C ASP A 34 7.84 -3.30 9.19
N GLU A 35 7.92 -4.34 10.02
CA GLU A 35 8.22 -4.18 11.46
C GLU A 35 9.58 -3.48 11.65
N ALA A 36 10.62 -3.94 10.95
CA ALA A 36 11.95 -3.34 10.99
C ALA A 36 11.94 -1.89 10.48
N VAL A 37 11.13 -1.60 9.46
CA VAL A 37 10.94 -0.24 8.94
C VAL A 37 10.27 0.65 9.98
N LEU A 38 9.23 0.17 10.67
CA LEU A 38 8.52 0.93 11.71
C LEU A 38 9.43 1.25 12.90
N ILE A 39 10.23 0.30 13.35
CA ILE A 39 11.23 0.51 14.41
C ILE A 39 12.22 1.61 14.01
N ALA A 40 12.74 1.57 12.77
CA ALA A 40 13.69 2.57 12.29
C ALA A 40 13.04 3.97 12.14
N ILE A 41 11.80 4.05 11.65
CA ILE A 41 11.03 5.30 11.59
C ILE A 41 10.83 5.87 12.99
N ARG A 42 10.49 5.01 13.97
CA ARG A 42 10.28 5.40 15.35
C ARG A 42 11.53 6.01 15.96
N ALA A 43 12.67 5.35 15.81
CA ALA A 43 13.96 5.84 16.30
C ALA A 43 14.32 7.24 15.75
N ILE A 44 14.06 7.50 14.46
CA ILE A 44 14.30 8.83 13.85
C ILE A 44 13.34 9.86 14.44
N THR A 45 12.07 9.49 14.58
CA THR A 45 11.00 10.41 15.02
C THR A 45 11.15 10.79 16.48
N ASP A 46 11.58 9.87 17.34
CA ASP A 46 11.85 10.13 18.75
C ASP A 46 12.96 11.18 18.94
N VAL A 47 14.00 11.16 18.09
CA VAL A 47 15.07 12.16 18.12
C VAL A 47 14.68 13.47 17.42
N ARG A 48 13.80 13.39 16.41
CA ARG A 48 13.44 14.52 15.53
C ARG A 48 11.92 14.63 15.35
N PRO A 49 11.16 15.00 16.38
CA PRO A 49 9.69 14.97 16.35
C PRO A 49 9.06 15.95 15.36
N THR A 50 9.79 16.99 14.93
CA THR A 50 9.33 17.96 13.92
C THR A 50 9.52 17.49 12.48
N TYR A 51 10.14 16.32 12.28
CA TYR A 51 10.45 15.83 10.94
C TYR A 51 9.25 15.09 10.37
N GLY A 52 8.63 15.68 9.35
CA GLY A 52 7.60 15.01 8.57
C GLY A 52 8.18 13.90 7.67
N TYR A 53 7.27 13.12 7.10
CA TYR A 53 7.53 11.94 6.25
C TYR A 53 8.74 12.09 5.32
N ARG A 54 8.78 13.13 4.47
CA ARG A 54 9.87 13.31 3.48
C ARG A 54 11.26 13.37 4.12
N ARG A 55 11.40 14.01 5.29
CA ARG A 55 12.69 14.12 5.98
C ARG A 55 13.06 12.81 6.66
N VAL A 56 12.10 12.13 7.28
CA VAL A 56 12.30 10.79 7.86
C VAL A 56 12.74 9.80 6.80
N THR A 57 12.04 9.75 5.65
CA THR A 57 12.41 8.88 4.51
C THR A 57 13.81 9.19 3.98
N ALA A 58 14.19 10.47 3.89
CA ALA A 58 15.52 10.86 3.43
C ALA A 58 16.64 10.36 4.37
N ILE A 59 16.44 10.46 5.69
CA ILE A 59 17.37 9.93 6.69
C ILE A 59 17.41 8.42 6.61
N LEU A 60 16.25 7.76 6.62
CA LEU A 60 16.12 6.31 6.57
C LEU A 60 16.82 5.71 5.35
N ASN A 61 16.60 6.29 4.16
CA ASN A 61 17.25 5.85 2.93
C ASN A 61 18.74 6.20 2.89
N ARG A 62 19.19 7.25 3.60
CA ARG A 62 20.63 7.51 3.76
C ARG A 62 21.30 6.43 4.60
N THR A 63 20.68 6.03 5.71
CA THR A 63 21.18 4.93 6.55
C THR A 63 21.22 3.62 5.77
N ARG A 64 20.14 3.27 5.07
CA ARG A 64 20.09 2.06 4.24
C ARG A 64 21.17 2.01 3.16
N ARG A 65 21.39 3.13 2.45
CA ARG A 65 22.49 3.23 1.47
C ARG A 65 23.87 3.03 2.10
N ALA A 66 24.09 3.51 3.33
CA ALA A 66 25.35 3.29 4.04
C ALA A 66 25.56 1.81 4.41
N THR A 67 24.48 1.06 4.59
CA THR A 67 24.47 -0.39 4.84
C THR A 67 24.31 -1.22 3.56
N SER A 68 24.41 -0.60 2.37
CA SER A 68 24.19 -1.25 1.07
C SER A 68 22.82 -1.89 0.88
N GLU A 69 21.82 -1.43 1.63
CA GLU A 69 20.43 -1.85 1.49
C GLU A 69 19.70 -1.01 0.43
N PRO A 70 18.69 -1.59 -0.26
CA PRO A 70 17.89 -0.86 -1.22
C PRO A 70 17.12 0.28 -0.56
N ALA A 71 16.93 1.37 -1.30
CA ALA A 71 16.12 2.49 -0.85
C ALA A 71 14.64 2.08 -0.75
N LEU A 72 14.00 2.46 0.35
CA LEU A 72 12.55 2.30 0.51
C LEU A 72 11.81 3.35 -0.32
N ASN A 73 10.67 2.94 -0.87
CA ASN A 73 9.76 3.78 -1.63
C ASN A 73 10.48 4.63 -2.70
N HIS A 74 11.36 3.97 -3.46
CA HIS A 74 11.98 4.54 -4.65
C HIS A 74 11.08 4.22 -5.86
N MET A 75 10.66 5.26 -6.58
CA MET A 75 10.11 5.11 -7.93
C MET A 75 11.28 4.80 -8.85
N ALA A 76 11.33 3.58 -9.39
CA ALA A 76 12.22 3.22 -10.49
C ALA A 76 11.70 3.83 -11.81
#